data_AF-A0A1U8A424-F1
#
_entry.id   AF-A0A1U8A424-F1
#
_cell.length_a   1.000
_cell.length_b   1.000
_cell.length_c   1.000
_cell.angle_alpha   90.00
_cell.angle_beta   90.00
_cell.angle_gamma   90.00
#
_symmetry.space_group_name_H-M   'P 1'
#
loop_
_entity.id
_entity.type
_entity.pdbx_description
1 polymer ?
#
loop_
_entity_poly.entity_id
_entity_poly.type
_entity_poly.pdbx_seq_one_letter_code
_entity_poly.pdbx_strand_id
1 'polypeptide(L)'
;MPFLAVQVTELLDGIFLGCSFNHVIGDGTSFWHFINTWSEVCRKEIKDKAHTMARLKAKANAECKTTTISSLQALSALLWRATTQARELNFSQKTSCMLIINNRPRLNPPLSPNYFGSAIQAVSATTTVGELLSHGLGWAALMLHQAVADHTDGVVRKYIEEKMMAPSVYQPSELFDPSGVMIVGSPRFDIYGNDFGWGEPIAVGNGFGNKFGGVVFAHPGKEGGGSVNLEVCLVPEEMGALESNEEFMEAVSPFHYHKVHPSVLDLDV
;
A
#
# COMPACT_ATOMS: atom_id res chain seq x y z
N MET A 1 3.74 -23.55 4.30
CA MET A 1 3.02 -22.48 5.03
C MET A 1 1.64 -22.29 4.40
N PRO A 2 0.55 -22.18 5.18
CA PRO A 2 -0.75 -21.78 4.66
C PRO A 2 -0.69 -20.39 4.03
N PHE A 3 -1.55 -20.14 3.03
CA PHE A 3 -1.60 -18.85 2.33
C PHE A 3 -2.17 -17.71 3.18
N LEU A 4 -3.09 -18.05 4.08
CA LEU A 4 -3.64 -17.20 5.12
C LEU A 4 -3.81 -18.08 6.36
N ALA A 5 -3.39 -17.59 7.51
CA ALA A 5 -3.71 -18.16 8.81
C ALA A 5 -4.26 -17.06 9.71
N VAL A 6 -5.34 -17.36 10.41
CA VAL A 6 -5.96 -16.45 11.36
C VAL A 6 -6.06 -17.15 12.71
N GLN A 7 -5.66 -16.43 13.76
CA GLN A 7 -5.75 -16.87 15.14
C GLN A 7 -6.56 -15.84 15.92
N VAL A 8 -7.58 -16.32 16.64
CA VAL A 8 -8.32 -15.52 17.60
C VAL A 8 -7.88 -15.96 18.98
N THR A 9 -7.39 -15.02 19.79
CA THR A 9 -6.98 -15.27 21.17
C THR A 9 -7.86 -14.45 22.10
N GLU A 10 -8.59 -15.13 22.99
CA GLU A 10 -9.40 -14.49 24.03
C GLU A 10 -8.52 -14.12 25.22
N LEU A 11 -8.61 -12.88 25.66
CA LEU A 11 -7.93 -12.34 26.83
C LEU A 11 -8.96 -12.10 27.95
N LEU A 12 -8.50 -11.78 29.16
CA LEU A 12 -9.39 -11.51 30.31
C LEU A 12 -10.39 -10.37 30.04
N ASP A 13 -9.98 -9.38 29.25
CA ASP A 13 -10.69 -8.13 29.00
C ASP A 13 -10.76 -7.74 27.51
N GLY A 14 -10.44 -8.66 26.60
CA GLY A 14 -10.41 -8.35 25.18
C GLY A 14 -10.13 -9.54 24.28
N ILE A 15 -9.97 -9.25 22.99
CA ILE A 15 -9.68 -10.25 21.95
C ILE A 15 -8.48 -9.75 21.14
N PHE A 16 -7.55 -10.64 20.86
CA PHE A 16 -6.47 -10.42 19.91
C PHE A 16 -6.68 -11.25 18.65
N LEU A 17 -6.71 -10.58 17.50
CA LEU A 17 -6.82 -11.21 16.18
C LEU A 17 -5.46 -11.19 15.48
N GLY A 18 -4.75 -12.32 15.52
CA GLY A 18 -3.51 -12.52 14.79
C GLY A 18 -3.77 -12.99 13.37
N CYS A 19 -3.08 -12.42 12.38
CA CYS A 19 -3.22 -12.80 10.99
C CYS A 19 -1.87 -12.90 10.29
N SER A 20 -1.62 -14.02 9.61
CA SER A 20 -0.44 -14.25 8.79
C SER A 20 -0.85 -14.49 7.35
N PHE A 21 -0.25 -13.75 6.43
CA PHE A 21 -0.63 -13.73 5.02
C PHE A 21 0.61 -13.88 4.14
N ASN A 22 0.57 -14.84 3.23
CA ASN A 22 1.70 -15.11 2.35
C ASN A 22 1.78 -14.02 1.26
N HIS A 23 2.84 -13.22 1.29
CA HIS A 23 3.04 -12.12 0.34
C HIS A 23 3.09 -12.54 -1.14
N VAL A 24 3.32 -13.82 -1.45
CA VAL A 24 3.23 -14.34 -2.83
C VAL A 24 1.81 -14.23 -3.38
N ILE A 25 0.79 -14.28 -2.53
CA ILE A 25 -0.62 -14.26 -2.95
C ILE A 25 -1.30 -12.90 -2.82
N GLY A 26 -0.65 -11.89 -2.23
CA GLY A 26 -1.15 -10.52 -2.23
C GLY A 26 -0.29 -9.51 -1.46
N ASP A 27 -0.76 -8.27 -1.43
CA ASP A 27 -0.10 -7.12 -0.81
C ASP A 27 -0.89 -6.56 0.40
N GLY A 28 -0.38 -5.49 1.02
CA GLY A 28 -1.05 -4.84 2.16
C GLY A 28 -2.45 -4.32 1.83
N THR A 29 -2.70 -3.89 0.59
CA THR A 29 -4.04 -3.46 0.17
C THR A 29 -5.01 -4.65 0.15
N SER A 30 -4.58 -5.75 -0.46
CA SER A 30 -5.35 -6.99 -0.58
C SER A 30 -5.65 -7.58 0.79
N PHE A 31 -4.66 -7.53 1.68
CA PHE A 31 -4.79 -7.95 3.08
C PHE A 31 -5.85 -7.14 3.83
N TRP A 32 -5.74 -5.81 3.84
CA TRP A 32 -6.71 -4.97 4.55
C TRP A 32 -8.10 -5.00 3.92
N HIS A 33 -8.18 -5.12 2.60
CA HIS A 33 -9.47 -5.33 1.93
C HIS A 33 -10.13 -6.64 2.34
N PHE A 34 -9.35 -7.73 2.45
CA PHE A 34 -9.84 -9.00 2.96
C PHE A 34 -10.34 -8.87 4.40
N ILE A 35 -9.56 -8.27 5.30
CA ILE A 35 -9.93 -8.10 6.72
C ILE A 35 -11.20 -7.26 6.86
N ASN A 36 -11.31 -6.15 6.14
CA ASN A 36 -12.49 -5.28 6.19
C ASN A 36 -13.72 -5.98 5.64
N THR A 37 -13.62 -6.64 4.48
CA THR A 37 -14.73 -7.41 3.89
C THR A 37 -15.16 -8.55 4.82
N TRP A 38 -14.21 -9.23 5.46
CA TRP A 38 -14.50 -10.29 6.41
C TRP A 38 -15.26 -9.73 7.62
N SER A 39 -14.84 -8.57 8.14
CA SER A 39 -15.56 -7.90 9.23
C SER A 39 -16.99 -7.48 8.83
N GLU A 40 -17.19 -7.00 7.61
CA GLU A 40 -18.51 -6.67 7.06
C GLU A 40 -19.42 -7.90 6.96
N VAL A 41 -18.89 -9.04 6.49
CA VAL A 41 -19.61 -10.31 6.44
C VAL A 41 -20.02 -10.78 7.83
N CYS A 42 -19.14 -10.62 8.83
CA CYS A 42 -19.45 -10.90 10.23
C CYS A 42 -20.55 -9.98 10.79
N ARG A 43 -20.66 -8.75 10.30
CA ARG A 43 -21.62 -7.73 10.76
C ARG A 43 -22.99 -7.72 10.08
N LYS A 44 -23.14 -8.41 8.94
CA LYS A 44 -24.38 -8.42 8.10
C LYS A 44 -24.89 -7.03 7.64
N GLU A 45 -24.06 -5.98 7.59
CA GLU A 45 -24.45 -4.68 7.02
C GLU A 45 -23.30 -3.98 6.28
N ILE A 46 -23.61 -3.44 5.09
CA ILE A 46 -22.70 -2.64 4.23
C ILE A 46 -23.04 -1.15 4.41
N LYS A 47 -22.03 -0.28 4.56
CA LYS A 47 -22.18 1.20 4.47
C LYS A 47 -21.11 1.80 3.55
N ASP A 48 -21.52 2.78 2.72
CA ASP A 48 -20.75 3.34 1.61
C ASP A 48 -20.41 4.84 1.82
N LYS A 49 -19.23 5.31 1.38
CA LYS A 49 -18.80 6.74 1.41
C LYS A 49 -18.28 7.19 0.02
N ALA A 50 -19.12 7.87 -0.77
CA ALA A 50 -18.91 8.09 -2.21
C ALA A 50 -18.65 9.55 -2.71
N HIS A 51 -18.63 10.58 -1.86
CA HIS A 51 -18.71 11.97 -2.38
C HIS A 51 -17.41 12.60 -2.91
N THR A 52 -16.23 12.30 -2.36
CA THR A 52 -14.98 12.99 -2.74
C THR A 52 -14.38 12.48 -4.05
N MET A 53 -14.54 11.19 -4.32
CA MET A 53 -13.92 10.52 -5.47
C MET A 53 -14.60 10.87 -6.80
N ALA A 54 -15.91 11.07 -6.78
CA ALA A 54 -16.69 11.48 -7.95
C ALA A 54 -16.24 12.86 -8.49
N ARG A 55 -15.90 13.80 -7.60
CA ARG A 55 -15.44 15.14 -7.96
C ARG A 55 -14.08 15.13 -8.67
N LEU A 56 -13.15 14.32 -8.17
CA LEU A 56 -11.81 14.15 -8.77
C LEU A 56 -11.89 13.54 -10.16
N LYS A 57 -12.68 12.48 -10.31
CA LYS A 57 -12.97 11.86 -11.62
C LYS A 57 -13.56 12.87 -12.59
N ALA A 58 -14.56 13.65 -12.17
CA ALA A 58 -15.22 14.64 -13.03
C ALA A 58 -14.25 15.72 -13.52
N LYS A 59 -13.38 16.24 -12.63
CA LYS A 59 -12.37 17.24 -12.97
C LYS A 59 -11.35 16.71 -14.01
N ALA A 60 -10.79 15.53 -13.78
CA ALA A 60 -9.80 14.94 -14.68
C ALA A 60 -10.37 14.67 -16.09
N ASN A 61 -11.61 14.17 -16.15
CA ASN A 61 -12.33 13.95 -17.41
C ASN A 61 -12.64 15.27 -18.14
N ALA A 62 -13.03 16.32 -17.42
CA ALA A 62 -13.31 17.64 -18.00
C ALA A 62 -12.05 18.32 -18.58
N GLU A 63 -10.91 18.28 -17.87
CA GLU A 63 -9.63 18.86 -18.34
C GLU A 63 -9.15 18.24 -19.67
N CYS A 64 -9.46 16.96 -19.90
CA CYS A 64 -9.06 16.22 -21.11
C CYS A 64 -10.19 15.98 -22.11
N LYS A 65 -11.38 16.55 -21.89
CA LYS A 65 -12.57 16.35 -22.76
C LYS A 65 -12.86 14.86 -23.04
N THR A 66 -12.71 14.01 -22.02
CA THR A 66 -12.94 12.56 -22.11
C THR A 66 -13.93 12.11 -21.03
N THR A 67 -14.38 10.86 -21.10
CA THR A 67 -15.20 10.19 -20.06
C THR A 67 -14.58 8.88 -19.58
N THR A 68 -13.41 8.51 -20.12
CA THR A 68 -12.79 7.19 -19.94
C THR A 68 -11.83 7.11 -18.76
N ILE A 69 -11.46 8.26 -18.16
CA ILE A 69 -10.56 8.30 -17.01
C ILE A 69 -11.32 7.80 -15.77
N SER A 70 -10.77 6.77 -15.13
CA SER A 70 -11.34 6.20 -13.91
C SER A 70 -11.03 7.05 -12.68
N SER A 71 -11.80 6.85 -11.61
CA SER A 71 -11.53 7.47 -10.32
C SER A 71 -10.13 7.16 -9.78
N LEU A 72 -9.66 5.91 -9.98
CA LEU A 72 -8.33 5.48 -9.58
C LEU A 72 -7.23 6.23 -10.36
N GLN A 73 -7.40 6.38 -11.67
CA GLN A 73 -6.44 7.11 -12.52
C GLN A 73 -6.38 8.59 -12.15
N ALA A 74 -7.54 9.21 -11.88
CA ALA A 74 -7.60 10.59 -11.40
C ALA A 74 -6.90 10.77 -10.04
N LEU A 75 -7.08 9.84 -9.10
CA LEU A 75 -6.40 9.88 -7.80
C LEU A 75 -4.89 9.67 -7.93
N SER A 76 -4.46 8.64 -8.67
CA SER A 76 -3.04 8.33 -8.88
C SER A 76 -2.31 9.47 -9.59
N ALA A 77 -2.96 10.13 -10.56
CA ALA A 77 -2.42 11.31 -11.22
C ALA A 77 -2.24 12.49 -10.27
N LEU A 78 -3.20 12.74 -9.37
CA LEU A 78 -3.09 13.78 -8.36
C LEU A 78 -1.89 13.52 -7.45
N LEU A 79 -1.76 12.28 -6.97
CA LEU A 79 -0.67 11.87 -6.08
C LEU A 79 0.69 11.93 -6.77
N TRP A 80 0.77 11.50 -8.02
CA TRP A 80 2.00 11.57 -8.81
C TRP A 80 2.47 13.02 -8.99
N ARG A 81 1.56 13.92 -9.37
CA ARG A 81 1.85 15.36 -9.51
C ARG A 81 2.24 15.98 -8.17
N ALA A 82 1.45 15.79 -7.12
CA ALA A 82 1.70 16.37 -5.80
C ALA A 82 3.01 15.88 -5.17
N THR A 83 3.30 14.58 -5.27
CA THR A 83 4.55 14.00 -4.76
C THR A 83 5.76 14.49 -5.56
N THR A 84 5.63 14.58 -6.89
CA THR A 84 6.70 15.11 -7.73
C THR A 84 6.98 16.57 -7.44
N GLN A 85 5.93 17.37 -7.18
CA GLN A 85 6.05 18.76 -6.79
C GLN A 85 6.76 18.93 -5.44
N ALA A 86 6.37 18.12 -4.45
CA ALA A 86 6.93 18.17 -3.09
C ALA A 86 8.40 17.74 -3.00
N ARG A 87 8.90 16.96 -3.97
CA ARG A 87 10.29 16.48 -4.01
C ARG A 87 11.26 17.49 -4.63
N GLU A 88 10.76 18.60 -5.18
CA GLU A 88 11.57 19.67 -5.80
C GLU A 88 12.64 19.15 -6.78
N LEU A 89 12.28 18.10 -7.51
CA LEU A 89 13.22 17.42 -8.41
C LEU A 89 13.57 18.33 -9.60
N ASN A 90 14.75 18.09 -10.17
CA ASN A 90 15.17 18.76 -11.40
C ASN A 90 14.13 18.54 -12.51
N PHE A 91 13.76 19.61 -13.21
CA PHE A 91 12.72 19.58 -14.25
C PHE A 91 13.02 18.60 -15.39
N SER A 92 14.29 18.31 -15.66
CA SER A 92 14.76 17.35 -16.67
C SER A 92 14.74 15.89 -16.21
N GLN A 93 14.58 15.63 -14.90
CA GLN A 93 14.59 14.29 -14.34
C GLN A 93 13.31 13.53 -14.74
N LYS A 94 13.43 12.22 -15.00
CA LYS A 94 12.27 11.36 -15.26
C LYS A 94 11.55 11.01 -13.97
N THR A 95 10.23 10.97 -14.03
CA THR A 95 9.33 10.52 -12.97
C THR A 95 8.34 9.52 -13.56
N SER A 96 7.89 8.56 -12.77
CA SER A 96 6.93 7.56 -13.21
C SER A 96 5.88 7.27 -12.15
N CYS A 97 4.68 6.91 -12.60
CA CYS A 97 3.61 6.40 -11.76
C CYS A 97 3.23 5.00 -12.23
N MET A 98 3.31 4.05 -11.31
CA MET A 98 3.05 2.64 -11.55
C MET A 98 1.67 2.26 -11.04
N LEU A 99 0.94 1.47 -11.84
CA LEU A 99 -0.35 0.88 -11.49
C LEU A 99 -0.28 -0.64 -11.67
N ILE A 100 -0.90 -1.37 -10.74
CA ILE A 100 -1.10 -2.82 -10.87
C ILE A 100 -2.44 -3.08 -11.57
N ILE A 101 -2.41 -3.87 -12.64
CA ILE A 101 -3.58 -4.19 -13.48
C ILE A 101 -4.04 -5.62 -13.24
N ASN A 102 -5.35 -5.81 -13.08
CA ASN A 102 -5.99 -7.12 -13.13
C ASN A 102 -6.13 -7.60 -14.59
N ASN A 103 -5.43 -8.67 -14.93
CA ASN A 103 -5.39 -9.21 -16.29
C ASN A 103 -6.49 -10.24 -16.57
N ARG A 104 -7.23 -10.70 -15.55
CA ARG A 104 -8.32 -11.69 -15.71
C ARG A 104 -9.33 -11.31 -16.81
N PRO A 105 -9.95 -10.12 -16.81
CA PRO A 105 -10.91 -9.74 -17.85
C PRO A 105 -10.25 -9.34 -19.17
N ARG A 106 -8.91 -9.22 -19.21
CA ARG A 106 -8.16 -8.74 -20.39
C ARG A 106 -7.70 -9.85 -21.31
N LEU A 107 -7.58 -11.06 -20.78
CA LEU A 107 -7.20 -12.22 -21.54
C LEU A 107 -8.33 -12.64 -22.48
N ASN A 108 -7.97 -13.25 -23.63
CA ASN A 108 -8.94 -13.86 -24.53
C ASN A 108 -8.64 -15.37 -24.69
N PRO A 109 -9.50 -16.27 -24.18
CA PRO A 109 -10.70 -16.01 -23.38
C PRO A 109 -10.37 -15.43 -21.99
N PRO A 110 -11.30 -14.68 -21.36
CA PRO A 110 -11.07 -14.11 -20.04
C PRO A 110 -10.92 -15.20 -19.00
N LEU A 111 -10.05 -14.98 -18.01
CA LEU A 111 -9.97 -15.86 -16.85
C LEU A 111 -11.23 -15.71 -16.01
N SER A 112 -11.63 -16.80 -15.38
CA SER A 112 -12.74 -16.79 -14.43
C SER A 112 -12.51 -15.72 -13.35
N PRO A 113 -13.55 -14.96 -12.96
CA PRO A 113 -13.49 -14.11 -11.76
C PRO A 113 -13.08 -14.88 -10.51
N ASN A 114 -13.34 -16.19 -10.47
CA ASN A 114 -12.98 -17.09 -9.38
C ASN A 114 -11.57 -17.70 -9.54
N TYR A 115 -10.76 -17.24 -10.49
CA TYR A 115 -9.39 -17.69 -10.67
C TYR A 115 -8.53 -17.29 -9.46
N PHE A 116 -8.08 -18.29 -8.71
CA PHE A 116 -7.36 -18.13 -7.45
C PHE A 116 -5.90 -17.68 -7.61
N GLY A 117 -5.27 -17.92 -8.76
CA GLY A 117 -3.87 -17.57 -8.99
C GLY A 117 -3.61 -16.07 -9.20
N SER A 118 -2.34 -15.68 -9.18
CA SER A 118 -1.93 -14.30 -9.50
C SER A 118 -2.06 -14.04 -11.00
N ALA A 119 -2.84 -13.03 -11.37
CA ALA A 119 -3.06 -12.59 -12.74
C ALA A 119 -2.99 -11.06 -12.80
N ILE A 120 -1.88 -10.52 -12.30
CA ILE A 120 -1.61 -9.08 -12.25
C ILE A 120 -0.27 -8.73 -12.89
N GLN A 121 -0.19 -7.55 -13.50
CA GLN A 121 1.06 -6.97 -14.01
C GLN A 121 1.11 -5.47 -13.73
N ALA A 122 2.32 -4.94 -13.57
CA ALA A 122 2.54 -3.52 -13.39
C ALA A 122 2.63 -2.81 -14.75
N VAL A 123 1.92 -1.69 -14.89
CA VAL A 123 2.17 -0.71 -15.96
C VAL A 123 2.67 0.58 -15.37
N SER A 124 3.47 1.32 -16.12
CA SER A 124 3.97 2.62 -15.69
C SER A 124 3.74 3.67 -16.76
N ALA A 125 3.26 4.84 -16.35
CA ALA A 125 3.37 6.06 -17.14
C ALA A 125 4.64 6.81 -16.71
N THR A 126 5.44 7.26 -17.67
CA THR A 126 6.72 7.94 -17.41
C THR A 126 6.81 9.22 -18.23
N THR A 127 7.24 10.31 -17.62
CA THR A 127 7.49 11.62 -18.25
C THR A 127 8.59 12.36 -17.49
N THR A 128 8.90 13.60 -17.86
CA THR A 128 9.79 14.47 -17.10
C THR A 128 9.03 15.20 -15.98
N VAL A 129 9.74 15.58 -14.93
CA VAL A 129 9.19 16.39 -13.83
C VAL A 129 8.58 17.69 -14.37
N GLY A 130 9.25 18.35 -15.31
CA GLY A 130 8.76 19.59 -15.88
C GLY A 130 7.48 19.43 -16.70
N GLU A 131 7.38 18.39 -17.52
CA GLU A 131 6.14 18.08 -18.25
C GLU A 131 5.00 17.75 -17.29
N LEU A 132 5.26 16.93 -16.27
CA LEU A 132 4.23 16.51 -15.31
C LEU A 132 3.64 17.68 -14.52
N LEU A 133 4.49 18.61 -14.08
CA LEU A 133 4.07 19.75 -13.26
C LEU A 133 3.48 20.90 -14.09
N SER A 134 3.97 21.09 -15.32
CA SER A 134 3.42 22.10 -16.25
C SER A 134 2.03 21.75 -16.78
N HIS A 135 1.67 20.46 -16.82
CA HIS A 135 0.34 20.00 -17.24
C HIS A 135 -0.65 19.81 -16.07
N GLY A 136 -1.94 19.77 -16.39
CA GLY A 136 -3.04 19.57 -15.45
C GLY A 136 -3.22 18.12 -14.95
N LEU A 137 -4.16 17.94 -14.02
CA LEU A 137 -4.51 16.64 -13.46
C LEU A 137 -4.99 15.66 -14.53
N GLY A 138 -5.84 16.14 -15.45
CA GLY A 138 -6.40 15.35 -16.53
C GLY A 138 -5.32 14.74 -17.41
N TRP A 139 -4.27 15.50 -17.72
CA TRP A 139 -3.20 15.04 -18.61
C TRP A 139 -2.42 13.87 -18.01
N ALA A 140 -2.02 13.98 -16.73
CA ALA A 140 -1.37 12.89 -16.02
C ALA A 140 -2.31 11.67 -15.87
N ALA A 141 -3.60 11.90 -15.64
CA ALA A 141 -4.58 10.82 -15.56
C ALA A 141 -4.84 10.14 -16.92
N LEU A 142 -4.72 10.89 -18.03
CA LEU A 142 -4.83 10.38 -19.38
C LEU A 142 -3.60 9.53 -19.75
N MET A 143 -2.39 9.91 -19.32
CA MET A 143 -1.21 9.06 -19.47
C MET A 143 -1.40 7.71 -18.77
N LEU A 144 -1.93 7.72 -17.55
CA LEU A 144 -2.26 6.50 -16.82
C LEU A 144 -3.37 5.70 -17.52
N HIS A 145 -4.37 6.38 -18.08
CA HIS A 145 -5.40 5.75 -18.88
C HIS A 145 -4.81 5.03 -20.09
N GLN A 146 -3.92 5.69 -20.84
CA GLN A 146 -3.27 5.13 -22.01
C GLN A 146 -2.41 3.92 -21.65
N ALA A 147 -1.58 4.01 -20.60
CA ALA A 147 -0.78 2.89 -20.12
C ALA A 147 -1.63 1.66 -19.74
N VAL A 148 -2.83 1.90 -19.19
CA VAL A 148 -3.80 0.85 -18.85
C VAL A 148 -4.55 0.33 -20.08
N ALA A 149 -4.84 1.17 -21.07
CA ALA A 149 -5.53 0.79 -22.30
C ALA A 149 -4.62 -0.06 -23.21
N ASP A 150 -3.34 0.30 -23.32
CA ASP A 150 -2.35 -0.38 -24.14
C ASP A 150 -1.96 -1.76 -23.61
N HIS A 151 -2.30 -2.07 -22.36
CA HIS A 151 -2.05 -3.36 -21.71
C HIS A 151 -3.06 -4.43 -22.15
N THR A 152 -2.94 -4.87 -23.41
CA THR A 152 -3.82 -5.82 -24.08
C THR A 152 -3.45 -7.29 -23.80
N ASP A 153 -4.32 -8.24 -24.18
CA ASP A 153 -4.05 -9.69 -24.12
C ASP A 153 -2.66 -10.06 -24.68
N GLY A 154 -2.29 -9.51 -25.83
CA GLY A 154 -1.00 -9.76 -26.46
C GLY A 154 0.19 -9.28 -25.62
N VAL A 155 0.08 -8.11 -24.97
CA VAL A 155 1.12 -7.59 -24.08
C VAL A 155 1.27 -8.46 -22.83
N VAL A 156 0.15 -8.90 -22.26
CA VAL A 156 0.14 -9.78 -21.09
C VAL A 156 0.84 -11.10 -21.39
N ARG A 157 0.49 -11.74 -22.51
CA ARG A 157 1.06 -13.04 -22.93
C ARG A 157 2.54 -12.92 -23.24
N LYS A 158 2.94 -11.88 -23.98
CA LYS A 158 4.35 -11.65 -24.31
C LYS A 158 5.22 -11.49 -23.05
N TYR A 159 4.76 -10.73 -22.05
CA TYR A 159 5.48 -10.58 -20.79
C TYR A 159 5.66 -11.93 -20.07
N ILE A 160 4.62 -12.77 -20.06
CA ILE A 160 4.67 -14.09 -19.44
C ILE A 160 5.67 -14.98 -20.19
N GLU A 161 5.63 -14.99 -21.53
CA GLU A 161 6.57 -15.74 -22.36
C GLU A 161 8.02 -15.31 -22.10
N GLU A 162 8.31 -14.01 -22.09
CA GLU A 162 9.65 -13.48 -21.78
C GLU A 162 10.13 -13.91 -20.38
N LYS A 163 9.24 -13.86 -19.38
CA LYS A 163 9.54 -14.31 -18.02
C LYS A 163 9.71 -15.82 -17.88
N MET A 164 8.99 -16.61 -18.68
CA MET A 164 9.16 -18.06 -18.72
C MET A 164 10.49 -18.45 -19.38
N MET A 165 10.99 -17.65 -20.33
CA MET A 165 12.26 -17.89 -21.01
C MET A 165 13.48 -17.46 -20.17
N ALA A 166 13.29 -16.56 -19.20
CA ALA A 166 14.34 -16.12 -18.27
C ALA A 166 13.82 -16.02 -16.82
N PRO A 167 13.58 -17.16 -16.15
CA PRO A 167 13.08 -17.15 -14.78
C PRO A 167 14.17 -16.61 -13.83
N SER A 168 13.80 -15.67 -12.97
CA SER A 168 14.67 -15.15 -11.92
C SER A 168 14.03 -15.36 -10.55
N VAL A 169 14.83 -15.78 -9.57
CA VAL A 169 14.40 -15.87 -8.18
C VAL A 169 14.60 -14.49 -7.55
N TYR A 170 13.56 -13.94 -6.92
CA TYR A 170 13.69 -12.70 -6.17
C TYR A 170 14.72 -12.86 -5.04
N GLN A 171 15.77 -12.04 -5.05
CA GLN A 171 16.78 -12.01 -4.01
C GLN A 171 16.44 -10.90 -3.01
N PRO A 172 16.13 -11.22 -1.73
CA PRO A 172 15.88 -10.21 -0.70
C PRO A 172 17.01 -9.19 -0.56
N SER A 173 18.27 -9.60 -0.71
CA SER A 173 19.45 -8.73 -0.65
C SER A 173 19.53 -7.68 -1.77
N GLU A 174 18.79 -7.85 -2.86
CA GLU A 174 18.68 -6.85 -3.94
C GLU A 174 17.55 -5.82 -3.66
N LEU A 175 16.65 -6.14 -2.73
CA LEU A 175 15.51 -5.31 -2.33
C LEU A 175 15.75 -4.53 -1.04
N PHE A 176 16.59 -5.07 -0.13
CA PHE A 176 16.86 -4.50 1.19
C PHE A 176 18.33 -4.07 1.30
N ASP A 177 18.57 -2.76 1.28
CA ASP A 177 19.87 -2.16 1.59
C ASP A 177 20.07 -2.17 3.13
N PRO A 178 21.11 -2.84 3.67
CA PRO A 178 21.39 -2.83 5.11
C PRO A 178 21.65 -1.44 5.70
N SER A 179 21.98 -0.45 4.87
CA SER A 179 22.17 0.95 5.28
C SER A 179 20.96 1.85 4.93
N GLY A 180 19.91 1.28 4.36
CA GLY A 180 18.72 1.99 3.91
C GLY A 180 17.59 1.95 4.92
N VAL A 181 16.71 2.96 4.85
CA VAL A 181 15.43 2.95 5.58
C VAL A 181 14.34 2.47 4.64
N MET A 182 13.65 1.40 5.02
CA MET A 182 12.50 0.91 4.28
C MET A 182 11.20 1.27 5.00
N ILE A 183 10.43 2.17 4.38
CA ILE A 183 9.10 2.52 4.87
C ILE A 183 8.07 1.59 4.23
N VAL A 184 7.33 0.86 5.06
CA VAL A 184 6.28 -0.07 4.69
C VAL A 184 4.98 0.30 5.38
N GLY A 185 3.85 -0.23 4.89
CA GLY A 185 2.53 0.20 5.34
C GLY A 185 2.03 1.46 4.62
N SER A 186 0.87 1.96 5.05
CA SER A 186 0.31 3.20 4.52
C SER A 186 -0.69 3.79 5.51
N PRO A 187 -0.63 5.11 5.77
CA PRO A 187 -1.70 5.85 6.47
C PRO A 187 -3.07 5.77 5.77
N ARG A 188 -3.12 5.28 4.53
CA ARG A 188 -4.37 5.11 3.76
C ARG A 188 -5.03 3.75 3.98
N PHE A 189 -4.33 2.79 4.58
CA PHE A 189 -4.94 1.52 4.90
C PHE A 189 -5.96 1.74 6.00
N ASP A 190 -7.17 1.26 5.77
CA ASP A 190 -8.24 1.31 6.76
C ASP A 190 -8.05 0.16 7.75
N ILE A 191 -7.09 0.34 8.65
CA ILE A 191 -6.70 -0.68 9.63
C ILE A 191 -7.59 -0.68 10.88
N TYR A 192 -8.36 0.38 11.09
CA TYR A 192 -9.29 0.54 12.22
C TYR A 192 -10.76 0.42 11.84
N GLY A 193 -11.11 0.47 10.55
CA GLY A 193 -12.49 0.33 10.08
C GLY A 193 -13.05 -1.09 10.09
N ASN A 194 -12.24 -2.09 10.43
CA ASN A 194 -12.71 -3.47 10.60
C ASN A 194 -13.35 -3.66 11.98
N ASP A 195 -14.65 -3.93 12.00
CA ASP A 195 -15.38 -4.25 13.22
C ASP A 195 -16.07 -5.59 13.03
N PHE A 196 -15.61 -6.61 13.75
CA PHE A 196 -16.13 -7.98 13.64
C PHE A 196 -17.41 -8.21 14.47
N GLY A 197 -17.94 -7.17 15.11
CA GLY A 197 -19.03 -7.25 16.10
C GLY A 197 -18.56 -6.95 17.53
N TRP A 198 -17.26 -6.75 17.72
CA TRP A 198 -16.63 -6.43 19.01
C TRP A 198 -16.26 -4.95 19.17
N GLY A 199 -16.55 -4.12 18.18
CA GLY A 199 -16.07 -2.74 18.10
C GLY A 199 -14.83 -2.60 17.22
N GLU A 200 -14.41 -1.36 16.98
CA GLU A 200 -13.20 -1.04 16.22
C GLU A 200 -11.93 -1.46 16.97
N PRO A 201 -10.82 -1.80 16.27
CA PRO A 201 -9.59 -2.23 16.90
C PRO A 201 -9.02 -1.14 17.80
N ILE A 202 -8.57 -1.54 19.00
CA ILE A 202 -7.96 -0.58 19.93
C ILE A 202 -6.52 -0.23 19.57
N ALA A 203 -5.81 -1.16 18.94
CA ALA A 203 -4.44 -1.05 18.47
C ALA A 203 -4.21 -2.05 17.33
N VAL A 204 -3.28 -1.74 16.44
CA VAL A 204 -2.83 -2.60 15.33
C VAL A 204 -1.32 -2.53 15.28
N GLY A 205 -0.67 -3.69 15.11
CA GLY A 205 0.79 -3.78 15.03
C GLY A 205 1.24 -4.87 14.07
N ASN A 206 2.54 -4.89 13.76
CA ASN A 206 3.11 -5.87 12.84
C ASN A 206 3.67 -7.09 13.59
N GLY A 207 3.45 -8.27 13.02
CA GLY A 207 4.02 -9.51 13.55
C GLY A 207 5.54 -9.54 13.46
N PHE A 208 6.17 -10.30 14.36
CA PHE A 208 7.64 -10.38 14.50
C PHE A 208 8.37 -10.74 13.19
N GLY A 209 7.79 -11.61 12.35
CA GLY A 209 8.38 -12.01 11.07
C GLY A 209 8.58 -10.87 10.06
N ASN A 210 8.00 -9.70 10.30
CA ASN A 210 8.17 -8.51 9.46
C ASN A 210 9.18 -7.51 10.04
N LYS A 211 9.82 -7.79 11.18
CA LYS A 211 10.72 -6.86 11.88
C LYS A 211 12.18 -7.18 11.55
N PHE A 212 12.90 -6.22 10.98
CA PHE A 212 14.34 -6.29 10.71
C PHE A 212 14.96 -4.88 10.74
N GLY A 213 16.29 -4.80 10.86
CA GLY A 213 16.97 -3.51 10.94
C GLY A 213 16.67 -2.60 9.75
N GLY A 214 16.30 -1.35 10.03
CA GLY A 214 16.01 -0.33 9.02
C GLY A 214 14.56 -0.30 8.52
N VAL A 215 13.69 -1.21 8.96
CA VAL A 215 12.26 -1.17 8.59
C VAL A 215 11.47 -0.21 9.48
N VAL A 216 10.60 0.58 8.84
CA VAL A 216 9.67 1.50 9.48
C VAL A 216 8.27 1.24 8.96
N PHE A 217 7.32 0.90 9.83
CA PHE A 217 5.91 0.81 9.44
C PHE A 217 5.18 2.10 9.71
N ALA A 218 4.54 2.67 8.68
CA ALA A 218 3.75 3.87 8.78
C ALA A 218 2.25 3.55 8.67
N HIS A 219 1.56 3.71 9.79
CA HIS A 219 0.11 3.45 9.92
C HIS A 219 -0.63 4.73 10.26
N PRO A 220 -1.94 4.84 9.94
CA PRO A 220 -2.72 5.98 10.42
C PRO A 220 -2.74 5.98 11.95
N GLY A 221 -2.62 7.17 12.54
CA GLY A 221 -2.87 7.34 13.96
C GLY A 221 -4.35 7.14 14.26
N LYS A 222 -4.65 6.47 15.38
CA LYS A 222 -6.03 6.14 15.78
C LYS A 222 -6.88 7.39 16.02
N GLU A 223 -6.27 8.46 16.52
CA GLU A 223 -6.95 9.74 16.81
C GLU A 223 -7.40 10.48 15.52
N GLY A 224 -6.94 10.04 14.35
CA GLY A 224 -7.24 10.69 13.08
C GLY A 224 -6.49 12.01 12.91
N GLY A 225 -7.10 12.98 12.21
CA GLY A 225 -6.52 14.32 12.02
C GLY A 225 -5.25 14.37 11.17
N GLY A 226 -4.90 13.28 10.48
CA GLY A 226 -3.66 13.18 9.70
C GLY A 226 -2.45 12.71 10.50
N SER A 227 -2.63 12.30 11.76
CA SER A 227 -1.58 11.67 12.56
C SER A 227 -1.11 10.33 11.94
N VAL A 228 0.15 9.99 12.17
CA VAL A 228 0.79 8.75 11.69
C VAL A 228 1.53 8.11 12.85
N ASN A 229 1.29 6.83 13.04
CA ASN A 229 2.05 6.02 13.98
C ASN A 229 3.20 5.33 13.24
N LEU A 230 4.41 5.48 13.77
CA LEU A 230 5.61 4.85 13.24
C LEU A 230 6.05 3.70 14.15
N GLU A 231 6.14 2.50 13.61
CA GLU A 231 6.81 1.38 14.25
C GLU A 231 8.20 1.23 13.63
N VAL A 232 9.24 1.65 14.36
CA VAL A 232 10.63 1.69 13.89
C VAL A 232 11.41 0.51 14.46
N CYS A 233 12.07 -0.26 13.60
CA CYS A 233 12.93 -1.37 13.99
C CYS A 233 14.38 -1.07 13.65
N LEU A 234 15.21 -0.87 14.67
CA LEU A 234 16.65 -0.63 14.57
C LEU A 234 17.38 -1.49 15.60
N VAL A 235 18.69 -1.68 15.43
CA VAL A 235 19.49 -2.28 16.51
C VAL A 235 19.58 -1.30 17.69
N PRO A 236 19.82 -1.78 18.92
CA PRO A 236 19.72 -0.95 20.13
C PRO A 236 20.58 0.32 20.10
N GLU A 237 21.78 0.24 19.52
CA GLU A 237 22.73 1.35 19.39
C GLU A 237 22.20 2.46 18.47
N GLU A 238 21.68 2.08 17.29
CA GLU A 238 21.07 3.00 16.33
C GLU A 238 19.78 3.61 16.86
N MET A 239 18.94 2.81 17.54
CA MET A 239 17.72 3.31 18.16
C MET A 239 18.04 4.35 19.24
N GLY A 240 19.06 4.11 20.07
CA GLY A 240 19.52 5.08 21.06
C GLY A 240 20.00 6.40 20.45
N ALA A 241 20.68 6.33 19.29
CA ALA A 241 21.09 7.51 18.55
C ALA A 241 19.89 8.29 17.95
N LEU A 242 18.89 7.58 17.39
CA LEU A 242 17.66 8.18 16.86
C LEU A 242 16.84 8.86 17.96
N GLU A 243 16.70 8.21 19.12
CA GLU A 243 16.02 8.75 20.31
C GLU A 243 16.71 10.02 20.86
N SER A 244 18.01 10.18 20.61
CA SER A 244 18.79 11.35 21.02
C SER A 244 18.83 12.45 19.94
N ASN A 245 18.22 12.22 18.78
CA ASN A 245 18.23 13.18 17.67
C ASN A 245 17.14 14.24 17.86
N GLU A 246 17.55 15.49 18.09
CA GLU A 246 16.63 16.60 18.39
C GLU A 246 15.62 16.87 17.25
N GLU A 247 16.07 16.88 15.99
CA GLU A 247 15.22 17.13 14.82
C GLU A 247 14.11 16.08 14.69
N PHE A 248 14.45 14.80 14.89
CA PHE A 248 13.46 13.72 14.86
C PHE A 248 12.50 13.83 16.04
N MET A 249 13.02 14.06 17.24
CA MET A 249 12.20 14.13 18.45
C MET A 249 11.28 15.36 18.49
N GLU A 250 11.63 16.46 17.82
CA GLU A 250 10.72 17.60 17.60
C GLU A 250 9.48 17.22 16.78
N ALA A 251 9.61 16.24 15.88
CA ALA A 251 8.50 15.74 15.07
C ALA A 251 7.68 14.63 15.76
N VAL A 252 8.15 14.07 16.87
CA VAL A 252 7.49 12.98 17.61
C VAL A 252 6.64 13.54 18.75
N SER A 253 5.39 13.10 18.83
CA SER A 253 4.53 13.45 19.97
C SER A 253 4.99 12.71 21.25
N PRO A 254 5.33 13.43 22.34
CA PRO A 254 5.89 12.83 23.55
C PRO A 254 4.93 11.89 24.29
N PHE A 255 3.63 11.97 24.03
CA PHE A 255 2.61 11.16 24.72
C PHE A 255 2.40 9.77 24.09
N HIS A 256 3.00 9.48 22.93
CA HIS A 256 2.76 8.24 22.17
C HIS A 256 4.04 7.45 21.86
N TYR A 257 5.15 7.78 22.51
CA TYR A 257 6.41 7.05 22.38
C TYR A 257 6.41 5.83 23.31
N HIS A 258 6.45 4.63 22.72
CA HIS A 258 6.49 3.36 23.45
C HIS A 258 7.70 2.54 23.00
N LYS A 259 8.59 2.21 23.95
CA LYS A 259 9.74 1.36 23.72
C LYS A 259 9.41 -0.09 24.09
N VAL A 260 9.48 -1.00 23.12
CA VAL A 260 9.32 -2.44 23.38
C VAL A 260 10.71 -3.06 23.46
N HIS A 261 11.08 -3.54 24.65
CA HIS A 261 12.35 -4.24 24.83
C HIS A 261 12.26 -5.68 24.28
N PRO A 262 13.33 -6.22 23.67
CA PRO A 262 13.33 -7.58 23.11
C PRO A 262 12.82 -8.66 24.07
N SER A 263 13.08 -8.52 25.38
CA SER A 263 12.69 -9.46 26.42
C SER A 263 11.19 -9.51 26.74
N VAL A 264 10.36 -8.65 26.14
CA VAL A 264 8.90 -8.61 26.36
C VAL A 264 8.16 -9.42 25.28
N LEU A 265 8.86 -9.84 24.21
CA LEU A 265 8.28 -10.56 23.08
C LEU A 265 8.55 -12.08 23.12
N ASP A 266 9.25 -12.58 24.14
CA ASP A 266 9.30 -14.00 24.50
C ASP A 266 7.98 -14.40 25.18
N LEU A 267 6.86 -14.28 24.45
CA LEU A 267 5.69 -15.08 24.74
C LEU A 267 5.83 -16.35 23.91
N ASP A 268 6.34 -17.39 24.57
CA ASP A 268 6.29 -18.78 24.11
C ASP A 268 4.86 -19.09 23.61
N VAL A 269 4.71 -19.25 22.30
CA VAL A 269 3.63 -20.00 21.65
C VAL A 269 4.24 -20.90 20.59
#